data_AF-A0A086ZNK5-F1
#
_entry.id   AF-A0A086ZNK5-F1
#
_cell.length_a   1.000
_cell.length_b   1.000
_cell.length_c   1.000
_cell.angle_alpha   90.00
_cell.angle_beta   90.00
_cell.angle_gamma   90.00
#
_symmetry.space_group_name_H-M   'P 1'
#
loop_
_entity.id
_entity.type
_entity.pdbx_description
1 polymer ?
#
loop_
_entity_poly.entity_id
_entity_poly.type
_entity_poly.pdbx_seq_one_letter_code
_entity_poly.pdbx_strand_id
1 'polypeptide(L)'
;MAVAQTDRQDGASPFDRAYYERLGERIGEEMESQDYPEPVDVSDDPNPGARLKRLVYQKQVFEQENKRQTRIIVDELRRRGESWNAIGKLMNISGEAVRKQYSPDMRAQ
;
A
#
# COMPACT_ATOMS: atom_id res chain seq x y z
N MET A 1 -35.52 -8.84 36.98
CA MET A 1 -35.84 -8.98 35.54
C MET A 1 -34.94 -8.02 34.78
N ALA A 2 -34.32 -8.52 33.72
CA ALA A 2 -33.10 -7.97 33.13
C ALA A 2 -33.29 -6.62 32.44
N VAL A 3 -32.27 -5.77 32.62
CA VAL A 3 -32.04 -4.53 31.88
C VAL A 3 -31.78 -4.92 30.42
N ALA A 4 -32.63 -4.47 29.49
CA ALA A 4 -32.41 -4.65 28.08
C ALA A 4 -31.19 -3.81 27.67
N GLN A 5 -30.05 -4.49 27.60
CA GLN A 5 -28.81 -4.00 27.03
C GLN A 5 -29.03 -3.68 25.55
N THR A 6 -28.51 -2.51 25.18
CA THR A 6 -28.08 -2.09 23.84
C THR A 6 -27.83 -3.23 22.86
N ASP A 7 -28.55 -3.19 21.73
CA ASP A 7 -28.04 -3.73 20.48
C ASP A 7 -27.95 -2.54 19.51
N ARG A 8 -26.81 -1.83 19.56
CA ARG A 8 -26.42 -0.96 18.43
C ARG A 8 -26.21 -1.94 17.29
N GLN A 9 -27.06 -1.86 16.27
CA GLN A 9 -26.80 -2.54 15.01
C GLN A 9 -25.51 -1.97 14.41
N ASP A 10 -24.41 -2.66 14.70
CA ASP A 10 -23.18 -2.63 13.93
C ASP A 10 -23.50 -3.15 12.52
N GLY A 11 -23.88 -2.24 11.63
CA GLY A 11 -24.34 -2.58 10.29
C GLY A 11 -23.73 -1.68 9.23
N ALA A 12 -22.46 -1.94 8.90
CA ALA A 12 -21.74 -1.47 7.70
C ALA A 12 -21.78 0.04 7.44
N SER A 13 -20.72 0.76 7.84
CA SER A 13 -20.36 2.00 7.12
C SER A 13 -20.13 1.61 5.65
N PRO A 14 -20.93 2.11 4.69
CA PRO A 14 -20.85 1.75 3.30
C PRO A 14 -19.70 2.54 2.70
N PHE A 15 -18.48 2.07 2.95
CA PHE A 15 -17.32 2.59 2.26
C PHE A 15 -17.55 2.41 0.77
N ASP A 16 -17.68 3.55 0.09
CA ASP A 16 -18.11 3.67 -1.29
C ASP A 16 -17.08 2.95 -2.16
N ARG A 17 -17.39 1.73 -2.59
CA ARG A 17 -16.53 0.92 -3.46
C ARG A 17 -16.06 1.74 -4.68
N ALA A 18 -16.93 2.60 -5.18
CA ALA A 18 -16.65 3.53 -6.26
C ALA A 18 -15.59 4.59 -5.92
N TYR A 19 -15.38 4.92 -4.65
CA TYR A 19 -14.28 5.79 -4.23
C TYR A 19 -12.93 5.08 -4.36
N TYR A 20 -12.83 3.82 -3.92
CA TYR A 20 -11.57 3.07 -3.99
C TYR A 20 -11.21 2.66 -5.41
N GLU A 21 -12.21 2.34 -6.25
CA GLU A 21 -12.00 2.11 -7.68
C GLU A 21 -11.44 3.37 -8.35
N ARG A 22 -12.03 4.56 -8.12
CA ARG A 22 -11.52 5.84 -8.64
C ARG A 22 -10.14 6.23 -8.09
N LEU A 23 -9.82 5.84 -6.86
CA LEU A 23 -8.49 6.06 -6.30
C LEU A 23 -7.46 5.15 -6.99
N GLY A 24 -7.81 3.89 -7.23
CA GLY A 24 -6.98 2.95 -7.98
C GLY A 24 -6.70 3.42 -9.41
N GLU A 25 -7.73 3.88 -10.13
CA GLU A 25 -7.60 4.42 -11.49
C GLU A 25 -6.65 5.61 -11.53
N ARG A 26 -6.82 6.59 -10.64
CA ARG A 26 -5.95 7.78 -10.57
C ARG A 26 -4.49 7.43 -10.29
N ILE A 27 -4.26 6.48 -9.38
CA ILE A 27 -2.90 6.00 -9.09
C ILE A 27 -2.31 5.31 -10.32
N GLY A 28 -3.11 4.53 -11.06
CA GLY A 28 -2.70 3.93 -12.33
C GLY A 28 -2.28 4.97 -13.37
N GLU A 29 -3.09 6.02 -13.55
CA GLU A 29 -2.77 7.13 -14.46
C GLU A 29 -1.51 7.90 -14.01
N GLU A 30 -1.31 8.12 -12.71
CA GLU A 30 -0.10 8.70 -12.15
C GLU A 30 1.14 7.81 -12.36
N MET A 31 0.96 6.49 -12.45
CA MET A 31 2.05 5.55 -12.76
C MET A 31 2.38 5.49 -14.25
N GLU A 32 1.37 5.55 -15.13
CA GLU A 32 1.56 5.59 -16.59
C GLU A 32 2.17 6.92 -17.05
N SER A 33 1.87 8.02 -16.35
CA SER A 33 2.37 9.37 -16.69
C SER A 33 3.75 9.69 -16.11
N GLN A 34 4.26 8.88 -15.20
CA GLN A 34 5.64 9.00 -14.73
C GLN A 34 6.58 8.33 -15.73
N ASP A 35 7.54 9.10 -16.27
CA ASP A 35 8.73 8.60 -16.97
C ASP A 35 9.59 7.82 -15.97
N TYR A 36 9.15 6.62 -15.59
CA TYR A 36 10.05 5.64 -15.02
C TYR A 36 11.03 5.27 -16.12
N PRO A 37 12.34 5.22 -15.83
CA PRO A 37 13.29 4.69 -16.80
C PRO A 37 12.78 3.31 -17.20
N GLU A 38 12.54 3.12 -18.51
CA GLU A 38 12.11 1.81 -19.00
C GLU A 38 13.07 0.76 -18.44
N PRO A 39 12.54 -0.35 -17.89
CA PRO A 39 13.38 -1.41 -17.39
C PRO A 39 14.27 -1.87 -18.54
N VAL A 40 15.57 -1.55 -18.45
CA VAL A 40 16.56 -1.94 -19.46
C VAL A 40 16.44 -3.44 -19.67
N ASP A 41 16.11 -3.83 -20.90
CA ASP A 41 16.08 -5.24 -21.26
C ASP A 41 17.51 -5.80 -21.20
N VAL A 42 17.76 -6.61 -20.18
CA VAL A 42 19.05 -7.25 -19.92
C VAL A 42 19.05 -8.71 -20.35
N SER A 43 18.01 -9.17 -21.05
CA SER A 43 17.82 -10.56 -21.48
C SER A 43 18.91 -11.06 -22.42
N ASP A 44 19.62 -10.15 -23.08
CA ASP A 44 20.73 -10.43 -24.00
C ASP A 44 22.11 -9.99 -23.46
N ASP A 45 22.23 -9.62 -22.17
CA ASP A 45 23.54 -9.26 -21.58
C ASP A 45 24.48 -10.49 -21.60
N PRO A 46 25.60 -10.45 -22.35
CA PRO A 46 26.51 -11.58 -22.49
C PRO A 46 27.26 -11.88 -21.19
N ASN A 47 27.23 -10.97 -20.21
CA ASN A 47 27.81 -11.18 -18.88
C ASN A 47 26.72 -11.49 -17.85
N PRO A 48 26.57 -12.75 -17.42
CA PRO A 48 25.53 -13.16 -16.46
C PRO A 48 25.67 -12.46 -15.10
N GLY A 49 26.89 -12.11 -14.69
CA GLY A 49 27.13 -11.36 -13.45
C GLY A 49 26.67 -9.91 -13.53
N ALA A 50 26.85 -9.25 -14.67
CA ALA A 50 26.36 -7.89 -14.91
C ALA A 50 24.84 -7.85 -14.98
N ARG A 51 24.22 -8.84 -15.65
CA ARG A 51 22.78 -9.06 -15.70
C ARG A 51 22.16 -9.18 -14.30
N LEU A 52 22.72 -10.05 -13.45
CA LEU A 52 22.23 -10.24 -12.09
C LEU A 52 22.31 -8.95 -11.26
N LYS A 53 23.42 -8.20 -11.36
CA LYS A 53 23.56 -6.92 -10.64
C LYS A 53 22.49 -5.90 -11.07
N ARG A 54 22.20 -5.81 -12.37
CA ARG A 54 21.15 -4.93 -12.91
C ARG A 54 19.75 -5.34 -12.44
N LEU A 55 19.44 -6.64 -12.47
CA LEU A 55 18.15 -7.16 -11.97
C LEU A 55 17.96 -6.90 -10.47
N VAL A 56 19.01 -7.10 -9.67
CA VAL A 56 18.96 -6.79 -8.23
C VAL A 56 18.73 -5.29 -8.01
N TYR A 57 19.41 -4.44 -8.78
CA TYR A 57 19.21 -3.00 -8.70
C TYR A 57 17.78 -2.60 -9.09
N GLN A 58 17.26 -3.09 -10.22
CA GLN A 58 15.88 -2.83 -10.66
C GLN A 58 14.87 -3.29 -9.61
N LYS A 59 15.06 -4.48 -9.03
CA LYS A 59 14.23 -4.99 -7.93
C LYS A 59 14.25 -4.04 -6.73
N GLN A 60 15.43 -3.56 -6.32
CA GLN A 60 15.55 -2.63 -5.20
C GLN A 60 14.85 -1.29 -5.48
N VAL A 61 14.99 -0.75 -6.68
CA VAL A 61 14.31 0.50 -7.08
C VAL A 61 12.79 0.29 -7.05
N PHE A 62 12.30 -0.81 -7.61
CA PHE A 62 10.88 -1.15 -7.59
C PHE A 62 10.33 -1.33 -6.17
N GLU A 63 11.04 -2.07 -5.31
CA GLU A 63 10.63 -2.29 -3.91
C GLU A 63 10.58 -0.99 -3.12
N GLN A 64 11.52 -0.06 -3.35
CA GLN A 64 11.52 1.25 -2.71
C GLN A 64 10.32 2.10 -3.12
N GLU A 65 10.03 2.15 -4.42
CA GLU A 65 8.93 2.93 -4.94
C GLU A 65 7.57 2.34 -4.53
N ASN A 66 7.41 1.02 -4.61
CA ASN A 66 6.21 0.33 -4.16
C ASN A 66 5.95 0.61 -2.67
N LYS A 67 7.01 0.56 -1.83
CA LYS A 67 6.90 0.87 -0.40
C LYS A 67 6.52 2.34 -0.15
N ARG A 68 7.05 3.27 -0.95
CA ARG A 68 6.72 4.70 -0.89
C ARG A 68 5.25 4.95 -1.21
N GLN A 69 4.76 4.39 -2.31
CA GLN A 69 3.35 4.53 -2.73
C GLN A 69 2.39 3.90 -1.72
N THR A 70 2.71 2.69 -1.25
CA THR A 70 1.91 2.03 -0.22
C THR A 70 1.82 2.87 1.04
N ARG A 71 2.90 3.57 1.44
CA ARG A 71 2.86 4.49 2.58
C ARG A 71 1.91 5.66 2.33
N ILE A 72 1.93 6.27 1.15
CA ILE A 72 1.01 7.36 0.80
C ILE A 72 -0.46 6.91 0.93
N ILE A 73 -0.78 5.72 0.40
CA ILE A 73 -2.12 5.15 0.50
C ILE A 73 -2.51 4.91 1.96
N VAL A 74 -1.64 4.28 2.75
CA VAL A 74 -1.89 4.01 4.17
C VAL A 74 -2.07 5.32 4.95
N ASP A 75 -1.25 6.34 4.70
CA ASP A 75 -1.36 7.64 5.35
C ASP A 75 -2.68 8.34 5.02
N GLU A 76 -3.13 8.27 3.76
CA GLU A 76 -4.41 8.84 3.32
C GLU A 76 -5.60 8.11 3.96
N LEU A 77 -5.57 6.78 4.04
CA LEU A 77 -6.57 5.98 4.74
C LEU A 77 -6.61 6.33 6.24
N ARG A 78 -5.44 6.48 6.86
CA ARG A 78 -5.33 6.90 8.27
C ARG A 78 -5.85 8.31 8.50
N ARG A 79 -5.59 9.27 7.61
CA ARG A 79 -6.14 10.64 7.66
C ARG A 79 -7.66 10.66 7.59
N ARG A 80 -8.26 9.71 6.85
CA ARG A 80 -9.72 9.54 6.75
C ARG A 80 -10.35 8.82 7.95
N GLY A 81 -9.54 8.39 8.91
CA GLY A 81 -10.01 7.72 10.12
C GLY A 81 -10.08 6.19 10.03
N GLU A 82 -9.54 5.58 8.97
CA GLU A 82 -9.56 4.12 8.82
C GLU A 82 -8.75 3.44 9.92
N SER A 83 -9.31 2.35 10.47
CA SER A 83 -8.62 1.56 11.48
C SER A 83 -7.49 0.73 10.85
N TRP A 84 -6.43 0.45 11.62
CA TRP A 84 -5.35 -0.43 11.17
C TRP A 84 -5.86 -1.80 10.70
N ASN A 85 -6.92 -2.33 11.32
CA ASN A 85 -7.55 -3.58 10.91
C ASN A 85 -8.26 -3.48 9.56
N ALA A 86 -8.92 -2.36 9.26
CA ALA A 86 -9.54 -2.14 7.96
C ALA A 86 -8.50 -2.05 6.84
N ILE A 87 -7.41 -1.31 7.08
CA ILE A 87 -6.29 -1.21 6.15
C ILE A 87 -5.62 -2.58 5.95
N GLY A 88 -5.43 -3.34 7.03
CA GLY A 88 -4.90 -4.72 6.96
C GLY A 88 -5.74 -5.63 6.08
N LYS A 89 -7.08 -5.58 6.21
CA LYS A 89 -7.98 -6.34 5.34
C LYS A 89 -7.80 -5.97 3.86
N LEU A 90 -7.67 -4.68 3.53
CA LEU A 90 -7.43 -4.23 2.15
C LEU A 90 -6.09 -4.75 1.59
N MET A 91 -5.06 -4.80 2.44
CA MET A 91 -3.72 -5.27 2.09
C MET A 91 -3.52 -6.78 2.23
N ASN A 92 -4.57 -7.53 2.60
CA ASN A 92 -4.53 -8.96 2.92
C ASN A 92 -3.43 -9.34 3.96
N ILE A 93 -3.21 -8.47 4.95
CA ILE A 93 -2.28 -8.69 6.07
C ILE A 93 -2.96 -8.31 7.40
N SER A 94 -2.37 -8.70 8.53
CA SER A 94 -2.95 -8.32 9.82
C SER A 94 -2.85 -6.80 10.04
N GLY A 95 -3.85 -6.20 10.69
CA GLY A 95 -3.81 -4.78 11.03
C GLY A 95 -2.64 -4.41 11.93
N GLU A 96 -2.20 -5.33 12.79
CA GLU A 96 -0.98 -5.18 13.56
C GLU A 96 0.28 -5.11 12.69
N ALA A 97 0.38 -5.94 11.64
CA ALA A 97 1.48 -5.89 10.69
C ALA A 97 1.51 -4.56 9.93
N VAL A 98 0.35 -4.07 9.47
CA VAL A 98 0.23 -2.73 8.86
C VAL A 98 0.70 -1.66 9.85
N ARG A 99 0.18 -1.70 11.07
CA ARG A 99 0.56 -0.74 12.12
C ARG A 99 2.06 -0.77 12.33
N LYS A 100 2.68 -1.92 12.55
CA LYS A 100 4.13 -2.03 12.78
C LYS A 100 4.98 -1.51 11.62
N GLN A 101 4.48 -1.64 10.39
CA GLN A 101 5.24 -1.29 9.19
C GLN A 101 5.06 0.17 8.74
N TYR A 102 3.87 0.74 9.01
CA TYR A 102 3.46 2.05 8.51
C TYR A 102 3.00 3.01 9.60
N SER A 103 3.01 2.62 10.88
CA SER A 103 2.90 3.61 11.94
C SER A 103 4.03 4.61 11.76
N PRO A 104 3.74 5.91 11.89
CA PRO A 104 4.79 6.88 12.17
C PRO A 104 5.35 6.53 13.55
N ASP A 105 6.25 5.55 13.60
CA ASP A 105 7.00 5.26 14.81
C ASP A 105 7.80 6.50 15.18
N MET A 106 7.81 6.78 16.48
CA MET A 106 8.57 7.79 17.20
C MET A 106 10.08 7.69 16.92
N ARG A 107 10.53 7.94 15.69
CA ARG A 107 11.93 8.18 15.31
C ARG A 107 12.24 9.68 15.35
N ALA A 108 11.68 10.37 16.34
CA ALA A 108 12.14 11.66 16.81
C ALA A 108 12.75 11.46 18.20
N GLN A 109 13.90 10.79 18.24
CA GLN A 109 14.91 10.89 19.30
C GLN A 109 16.28 10.78 18.62
#